data_AF-A0A016SF50-F1
#
_entry.id   AF-A0A016SF50-F1
#
_cell.length_a   1.000
_cell.length_b   1.000
_cell.length_c   1.000
_cell.angle_alpha   90.00
_cell.angle_beta   90.00
_cell.angle_gamma   90.00
#
_symmetry.space_group_name_H-M   'P 1'
#
loop_
_entity.id
_entity.type
_entity.pdbx_description
1 polymer ?
#
loop_
_entity_poly.entity_id
_entity_poly.type
_entity_poly.pdbx_seq_one_letter_code
_entity_poly.pdbx_strand_id
1 'polypeptide(L)'
;MLRRAVVPFVRAIRNAHDAPVKFTGQTPTSFVHAGWANSRTPFHVHNKYLFGAKAILIFMIPFWAPWIVVTYQMKKANEQLTLQKFFE
;
A
#
# COMPACT_ATOMS: atom_id res chain seq x y z
N MET A 1 -21.56 -2.30 15.21
CA MET A 1 -20.75 -1.16 14.71
C MET A 1 -20.00 -1.49 13.42
N LEU A 2 -19.48 -2.71 13.24
CA LEU A 2 -18.74 -3.15 12.03
C LEU A 2 -19.48 -2.87 10.70
N ARG A 3 -20.77 -3.17 10.61
CA ARG A 3 -21.58 -2.92 9.39
C ARG A 3 -21.66 -1.43 9.00
N ARG A 4 -21.57 -0.51 9.96
CA ARG A 4 -21.62 0.95 9.69
C ARG A 4 -20.31 1.49 9.13
N ALA A 5 -19.17 0.82 9.38
CA ALA A 5 -17.86 1.18 8.82
C ALA A 5 -17.60 0.52 7.45
N VAL A 6 -18.14 -0.68 7.22
CA VAL A 6 -17.96 -1.41 5.96
C VAL A 6 -18.74 -0.80 4.81
N VAL A 7 -19.97 -0.30 5.06
CA VAL A 7 -20.80 0.32 4.03
C VAL A 7 -20.17 1.55 3.36
N PRO A 8 -19.64 2.56 4.09
CA PRO A 8 -18.99 3.71 3.45
C PRO A 8 -17.71 3.31 2.71
N PHE A 9 -16.96 2.31 3.20
CA PHE A 9 -15.77 1.80 2.52
C PHE A 9 -16.11 1.12 1.18
N VAL A 10 -17.12 0.24 1.18
CA VAL A 10 -17.58 -0.44 -0.04
C VAL A 10 -18.19 0.57 -1.04
N ARG A 11 -18.92 1.58 -0.55
CA ARG A 11 -19.44 2.67 -1.40
C ARG A 11 -18.33 3.54 -1.98
N ALA A 12 -17.29 3.86 -1.22
CA ALA A 12 -16.14 4.61 -1.71
C ALA A 12 -15.40 3.87 -2.82
N ILE A 13 -15.19 2.55 -2.66
CA ILE A 13 -14.55 1.70 -3.68
C ILE A 13 -15.42 1.60 -4.95
N ARG A 14 -16.75 1.51 -4.79
CA ARG A 14 -17.68 1.46 -5.94
C ARG A 14 -17.77 2.79 -6.69
N ASN A 15 -17.80 3.91 -5.98
CA ASN A 15 -17.96 5.25 -6.57
C ASN A 15 -16.63 5.87 -7.06
N ALA A 16 -15.48 5.28 -6.73
CA ALA A 16 -14.18 5.69 -7.27
C ALA A 16 -14.03 5.45 -8.79
N HIS A 17 -15.04 4.85 -9.43
CA HIS A 17 -15.03 4.56 -10.87
C HIS A 17 -15.42 5.76 -11.75
N ASP A 18 -16.15 6.73 -11.20
CA ASP A 18 -16.72 7.88 -11.93
C ASP A 18 -16.20 9.21 -11.36
N ALA A 19 -14.88 9.42 -11.34
CA ALA A 19 -14.31 10.73 -11.09
C ALA A 19 -13.92 11.41 -12.42
N PRO A 20 -14.76 12.29 -13.00
CA PRO A 20 -14.34 13.11 -14.12
C PRO A 20 -13.49 14.25 -13.57
N VAL A 21 -12.17 14.07 -13.51
CA VAL A 21 -11.25 15.22 -13.42
C VAL A 21 -11.21 15.88 -14.80
N LYS A 22 -12.29 16.60 -15.14
CA LYS A 22 -12.28 17.58 -16.23
C LYS A 22 -11.95 18.92 -15.59
N PHE A 23 -10.67 19.27 -15.58
CA PHE A 23 -10.30 20.66 -15.36
C PHE A 23 -10.89 21.49 -16.49
N THR A 24 -11.53 22.59 -16.12
CA THR A 24 -12.10 23.60 -17.00
C THR A 24 -11.11 23.97 -18.12
N GLY A 25 -11.53 23.84 -19.40
CA GLY A 25 -10.76 24.30 -20.56
C GLY A 25 -10.29 23.24 -21.57
N GLN A 26 -10.71 21.98 -21.49
CA GLN A 26 -10.29 20.94 -22.44
C GLN A 26 -11.12 20.95 -23.75
N THR A 27 -10.50 21.33 -24.86
CA THR A 27 -11.05 21.25 -26.22
C THR A 27 -10.65 19.93 -26.91
N PRO A 28 -11.36 19.50 -27.98
CA PRO A 28 -11.19 18.19 -28.61
C PRO A 28 -9.80 17.90 -29.22
N THR A 29 -8.92 18.91 -29.32
CA THR A 29 -7.59 18.83 -29.94
C THR A 29 -6.44 19.01 -28.94
N SER A 30 -6.70 19.06 -27.63
CA SER A 30 -5.66 19.29 -26.62
C SER A 30 -4.93 18.01 -26.16
N PHE A 31 -3.62 18.12 -25.92
CA PHE A 31 -2.70 17.03 -25.51
C PHE A 31 -2.94 16.43 -24.12
N VAL A 32 -4.05 16.73 -23.44
CA VAL A 32 -4.35 16.14 -22.11
C VAL A 32 -5.24 14.91 -22.28
N HIS A 33 -4.83 14.00 -23.15
CA HIS A 33 -5.45 12.68 -23.28
C HIS A 33 -4.93 11.80 -22.14
N ALA A 34 -5.71 11.63 -21.08
CA ALA A 34 -5.70 10.51 -20.12
C ALA A 34 -4.39 10.15 -19.37
N GLY A 35 -3.24 10.77 -19.68
CA GLY A 35 -1.92 10.30 -19.26
C GLY A 35 -1.20 11.20 -18.27
N TRP A 36 -1.54 12.48 -18.11
CA TRP A 36 -0.66 13.42 -17.40
C TRP A 36 -0.58 13.22 -15.87
N ALA A 37 -1.66 12.74 -15.24
CA ALA A 37 -1.70 12.46 -13.80
C ALA A 37 -1.04 11.12 -13.43
N ASN A 38 -1.16 10.12 -14.31
CA ASN A 38 -0.76 8.74 -14.07
C ASN A 38 0.55 8.33 -14.78
N SER A 39 1.04 9.11 -15.76
CA SER A 39 2.32 8.85 -16.45
C SER A 39 3.53 9.17 -15.60
N ARG A 40 3.37 9.96 -14.54
CA ARG A 40 4.46 10.37 -13.65
C ARG A 40 4.67 9.45 -12.46
N THR A 41 3.75 8.52 -12.21
CA THR A 41 3.94 7.55 -11.12
C THR A 41 4.90 6.46 -11.57
N PRO A 42 5.89 6.07 -10.75
CA PRO A 42 6.87 5.04 -11.10
C PRO A 42 6.25 3.61 -11.16
N PHE A 43 4.94 3.49 -10.97
CA PHE A 43 4.20 2.25 -11.03
C PHE A 43 2.94 2.42 -11.89
N HIS A 44 2.57 1.35 -12.58
CA HIS A 44 1.40 1.32 -13.45
C HIS A 44 0.08 1.39 -12.64
N VAL A 45 -0.74 2.41 -12.88
CA VAL A 45 -1.96 2.73 -12.11
C VAL A 45 -3.28 2.55 -12.87
N HIS A 46 -3.25 2.17 -14.16
CA HIS A 46 -4.50 2.05 -14.96
C HIS A 46 -5.46 0.97 -14.47
N ASN A 47 -4.95 -0.10 -13.85
CA ASN A 47 -5.78 -1.17 -13.30
C ASN A 47 -5.92 -0.98 -11.79
N LYS A 48 -7.12 -0.59 -11.34
CA LYS A 48 -7.45 -0.32 -9.94
C LYS A 48 -7.16 -1.49 -8.99
N TYR A 49 -7.39 -2.73 -9.43
CA TYR A 49 -7.16 -3.92 -8.60
C TYR A 49 -5.67 -4.24 -8.48
N LEU A 50 -4.94 -4.13 -9.58
CA LEU A 50 -3.48 -4.33 -9.57
C LEU A 50 -2.78 -3.22 -8.78
N PHE A 51 -3.26 -1.98 -8.89
CA PHE A 51 -2.76 -0.87 -8.07
C PHE A 51 -3.04 -1.10 -6.58
N GLY A 52 -4.25 -1.52 -6.22
CA GLY A 52 -4.59 -1.88 -4.84
C GLY A 52 -3.68 -2.98 -4.29
N ALA A 53 -3.42 -4.04 -5.05
CA ALA A 53 -2.50 -5.10 -4.66
C ALA A 53 -1.06 -4.59 -4.44
N LYS A 54 -0.54 -3.75 -5.35
CA LYS A 54 0.78 -3.13 -5.21
C LYS A 54 0.87 -2.25 -3.97
N ALA A 55 -0.15 -1.42 -3.72
CA ALA A 55 -0.20 -0.56 -2.55
C ALA A 55 -0.18 -1.38 -1.26
N ILE A 56 -1.02 -2.43 -1.16
CA ILE A 56 -1.03 -3.33 0.00
C ILE A 56 0.36 -3.93 0.23
N LEU A 57 1.02 -4.46 -0.80
CA LEU A 57 2.36 -5.04 -0.65
C LEU A 57 3.39 -4.01 -0.16
N ILE A 58 3.40 -2.81 -0.76
CA ILE A 58 4.34 -1.74 -0.40
C ILE A 58 4.17 -1.30 1.06
N PHE A 59 2.94 -1.26 1.59
CA PHE A 59 2.71 -0.88 2.98
C PHE A 59 2.87 -2.03 3.96
N MET A 60 2.55 -3.26 3.56
CA MET A 60 2.64 -4.44 4.43
C MET A 60 4.08 -4.81 4.76
N ILE A 61 5.00 -4.77 3.79
CA ILE A 61 6.41 -5.14 4.00
C ILE A 61 7.06 -4.31 5.14
N PRO A 62 7.06 -2.97 5.10
CA PRO A 62 7.67 -2.17 6.17
C PRO A 62 6.88 -2.24 7.47
N PHE A 63 5.56 -2.49 7.43
CA PHE A 63 4.77 -2.69 8.64
C PHE A 63 5.23 -3.92 9.44
N TRP A 64 5.57 -5.02 8.77
CA TRP A 64 6.03 -6.25 9.43
C TRP A 64 7.54 -6.28 9.73
N ALA A 65 8.34 -5.48 9.02
CA ALA A 65 9.79 -5.50 9.14
C ALA A 65 10.31 -5.32 10.59
N PRO A 66 9.82 -4.35 11.40
CA PRO A 66 10.27 -4.20 12.79
C PRO A 66 10.03 -5.46 13.64
N TRP A 67 8.89 -6.13 13.46
CA TRP A 67 8.58 -7.35 14.24
C TRP A 67 9.51 -8.50 13.88
N ILE A 68 9.82 -8.67 12.60
CA ILE A 68 10.78 -9.67 12.14
C ILE A 68 12.15 -9.39 12.76
N VAL A 69 12.61 -8.14 12.75
CA VAL A 69 13.89 -7.75 13.36
C VAL A 69 13.90 -8.01 14.87
N VAL A 70 12.86 -7.62 15.60
CA VAL A 70 12.77 -7.88 17.05
C VAL A 70 12.83 -9.36 17.36
N THR A 71 12.05 -10.19 16.64
CA THR A 71 12.08 -11.64 16.88
C THR A 71 13.43 -12.27 16.58
N TYR A 72 14.14 -11.78 15.57
CA TYR A 72 15.51 -12.20 15.27
C TYR A 72 16.47 -11.83 16.42
N GLN A 73 16.42 -10.58 16.90
CA GLN A 73 17.29 -10.13 17.99
C GLN A 73 17.02 -10.89 19.29
N MET A 74 15.76 -11.16 19.62
CA MET A 74 15.39 -11.93 20.81
C MET A 74 15.91 -13.37 20.74
N LYS A 75 15.79 -14.03 19.57
CA LYS A 75 16.34 -15.38 19.38
C LYS A 75 17.86 -15.40 19.54
N LYS A 76 18.54 -14.45 18.89
CA LYS A 76 20.00 -14.32 18.98
C LYS A 76 20.47 -14.07 20.41
N ALA A 77 19.82 -13.18 21.16
CA ALA A 77 20.16 -12.91 22.55
C ALA A 77 19.97 -14.14 23.44
N ASN A 78 18.90 -14.90 23.22
CA ASN A 78 18.64 -16.14 23.95
C ASN A 78 19.70 -17.21 23.69
N GLU A 79 20.13 -17.39 22.43
CA GLU A 79 21.22 -18.30 22.07
C GLU A 79 22.52 -17.92 22.79
N GLN A 80 22.88 -16.63 22.82
CA GLN A 80 24.07 -16.16 23.52
C GLN A 80 24.00 -16.41 25.03
N LEU A 81 22.84 -16.19 25.64
CA LEU A 81 22.61 -16.48 27.06
C LEU A 81 22.76 -17.98 27.36
N THR A 82 22.25 -18.85 26.49
CA THR A 82 22.39 -20.30 26.68
C THR A 82 23.85 -20.76 26.58
N LEU A 83 24.63 -20.16 25.70
CA LEU A 83 26.06 -20.46 25.58
C LEU A 83 26.83 -20.01 26.82
N GLN A 84 26.56 -18.81 27.34
CA GLN A 84 27.21 -18.34 28.58
C GLN A 84 26.97 -19.30 29.75
N LYS A 85 25.74 -19.75 29.95
CA LYS A 85 25.40 -20.74 30.99
C LYS A 85 26.05 -22.11 30.82
N PHE A 86 26.48 -22.46 29.61
CA PHE A 86 27.17 -23.72 29.35
C PHE A 86 28.68 -23.64 29.70
N PHE A 87 29.26 -22.43 29.68
CA PHE A 87 30.67 -22.19 29.96
C PHE A 87 30.95 -21.71 31.40
N GLU A 88 29.90 -21.43 32.19
CA GLU A 88 29.94 -21.22 33.65
C GLU A 88 29.76 -22.55 34.41
#